data_AF-A0A9R1UGT8-F1
#
_entry.id   AF-A0A9R1UGT8-F1
#
_cell.length_a   1.000
_cell.length_b   1.000
_cell.length_c   1.000
_cell.angle_alpha   90.00
_cell.angle_beta   90.00
_cell.angle_gamma   90.00
#
_symmetry.space_group_name_H-M   'P 1'
#
loop_
_entity.id
_entity.type
_entity.pdbx_description
1 polymer ?
#
loop_
_entity_poly.entity_id
_entity_poly.type
_entity_poly.pdbx_seq_one_letter_code
_entity_poly.pdbx_strand_id
1 'polypeptide(L)'
;MRKAPSVYDVFMFTHTKDHDKKTFLDDKAKKVHVNLEPFGEEVDENKLFYIVVGGHDHKGRIYGLGSYGRSIFPRNYSNACTTPDTNYEKHHIETKIQKLKEAIEQQRIDLDEVINTVNDTRNMIN
;
A
#
# COMPACT_ATOMS: atom_id res chain seq x y z
N MET A 1 -12.44 33.93 13.67
CA MET A 1 -11.45 33.03 14.31
C MET A 1 -10.44 32.61 13.27
N ARG A 2 -9.13 32.72 13.52
CA ARG A 2 -8.11 32.18 12.61
C ARG A 2 -8.06 30.66 12.81
N LYS A 3 -8.17 29.90 11.73
CA LYS A 3 -8.01 28.44 11.75
C LYS A 3 -6.59 28.12 12.19
N ALA A 4 -6.42 27.15 13.10
CA ALA A 4 -5.09 26.68 13.47
C ALA A 4 -4.37 26.15 12.23
N PRO A 5 -3.08 26.48 12.03
CA PRO A 5 -2.32 25.99 10.90
C PRO A 5 -2.24 24.45 10.98
N SER A 6 -2.42 23.78 9.84
CA SER A 6 -2.26 22.33 9.78
C SER A 6 -0.80 21.95 9.98
N VAL A 7 -0.53 20.70 10.37
CA VAL A 7 0.85 20.19 10.48
C VAL A 7 1.58 20.32 9.14
N TYR A 8 0.86 20.18 8.01
CA TYR A 8 1.41 20.41 6.69
C TYR A 8 1.78 21.88 6.43
N ASP A 9 0.96 22.83 6.90
CA ASP A 9 1.28 24.25 6.81
C ASP A 9 2.55 24.59 7.62
N VAL A 10 2.69 24.01 8.82
CA VAL A 10 3.88 24.17 9.64
C VAL A 10 5.10 23.52 8.98
N PHE A 11 4.93 22.34 8.36
CA PHE A 11 5.98 21.66 7.61
C PHE A 11 6.46 22.49 6.42
N MET A 12 5.54 22.99 5.59
CA MET A 12 5.86 23.89 4.48
C MET A 12 6.55 25.17 4.97
N PHE A 13 6.08 25.74 6.08
CA PHE A 13 6.67 26.94 6.65
C PHE A 13 8.10 26.70 7.14
N THR A 14 8.38 25.57 7.78
CA THR A 14 9.70 25.30 8.39
C THR A 14 10.73 24.71 7.43
N HIS A 15 10.29 24.01 6.38
CA HIS A 15 11.17 23.25 5.48
C HIS A 15 11.31 23.84 4.07
N THR A 16 10.74 25.03 3.82
CA THR A 16 10.97 25.77 2.57
C THR A 16 11.72 27.06 2.82
N LYS A 17 12.56 27.43 1.85
CA LYS A 17 13.38 28.63 1.91
C LYS A 17 12.48 29.86 1.78
N ASP A 18 12.70 30.84 2.66
CA ASP A 18 11.91 32.09 2.69
C ASP A 18 10.39 31.86 2.76
N HIS A 19 9.96 30.69 3.25
CA HIS A 19 8.55 30.27 3.31
C HIS A 19 7.84 30.31 1.94
N ASP A 20 8.59 30.15 0.84
CA ASP A 20 8.10 30.25 -0.53
C ASP A 20 7.21 29.07 -0.95
N LYS A 21 7.13 28.02 -0.11
CA LYS A 21 6.38 26.77 -0.33
C LYS A 21 6.78 26.02 -1.62
N LYS A 22 7.95 26.33 -2.19
CA LYS A 22 8.40 25.80 -3.48
C LYS A 22 9.82 25.25 -3.40
N THR A 23 10.70 25.96 -2.71
CA THR A 23 12.12 25.62 -2.63
C THR A 23 12.40 24.97 -1.29
N PHE A 24 12.61 23.66 -1.29
CA PHE A 24 12.92 22.92 -0.06
C PHE A 24 14.34 23.19 0.41
N LEU A 25 14.51 23.34 1.73
CA LEU A 25 15.82 23.51 2.35
C LEU A 25 16.67 22.24 2.24
N ASP A 26 16.02 21.07 2.33
CA ASP A 26 16.67 19.76 2.28
C ASP A 26 15.99 18.84 1.27
N ASP A 27 16.78 17.97 0.64
CA ASP A 27 16.28 16.91 -0.26
C ASP A 27 15.31 15.95 0.44
N LYS A 28 15.47 15.76 1.75
CA LYS A 28 14.54 14.96 2.56
C LYS A 28 13.15 15.60 2.60
N ALA A 29 13.08 16.91 2.81
CA ALA A 29 11.80 17.63 2.84
C ALA A 29 11.11 17.60 1.48
N LYS A 30 11.88 17.72 0.39
CA LYS A 30 11.38 17.56 -0.97
C LYS A 30 10.79 16.16 -1.19
N LYS A 31 11.47 15.11 -0.73
CA LYS A 31 10.98 13.73 -0.81
C LYS A 31 9.69 13.52 0.01
N VAL A 32 9.60 14.11 1.20
CA VAL A 32 8.38 14.07 2.02
C VAL A 32 7.22 14.77 1.30
N HIS A 33 7.44 15.94 0.70
CA HIS A 33 6.42 16.66 -0.06
C HIS A 33 5.92 15.86 -1.28
N VAL A 34 6.82 15.28 -2.09
CA VAL A 34 6.45 14.48 -3.26
C VAL A 34 5.65 13.23 -2.87
N ASN A 35 5.96 12.62 -1.72
CA ASN A 35 5.18 11.50 -1.21
C ASN A 35 3.82 11.90 -0.63
N LEU A 36 3.58 13.19 -0.36
CA LEU A 36 2.35 13.75 0.21
C LEU A 36 1.43 14.38 -0.84
N GLU A 37 1.97 14.86 -1.96
CA GLU A 37 1.20 15.48 -3.05
C GLU A 37 0.02 14.63 -3.59
N PRO A 38 0.08 13.28 -3.65
CA PRO A 38 -1.07 12.50 -4.10
C PRO A 38 -2.15 12.27 -3.03
N PHE A 39 -1.92 12.66 -1.77
CA PHE A 39 -2.87 12.47 -0.67
C PHE A 39 -3.55 13.80 -0.33
N GLY A 40 -4.50 14.23 -1.17
CA GLY A 40 -5.49 15.27 -0.80
C GLY A 40 -6.48 14.84 0.29
N GLU A 41 -6.07 13.89 1.13
CA GLU A 41 -6.86 13.22 2.16
C GLU A 41 -6.26 13.56 3.53
N GLU A 42 -7.10 13.56 4.57
CA GLU A 42 -6.75 13.91 5.95
C GLU A 42 -5.47 13.17 6.41
N VAL A 43 -4.35 13.89 6.42
CA VAL A 43 -3.03 13.31 6.68
C VAL A 43 -2.95 12.91 8.15
N ASP A 44 -2.79 11.62 8.42
CA ASP A 44 -2.51 11.10 9.77
C ASP A 44 -1.24 11.79 10.34
N GLU A 45 -1.46 12.67 11.31
CA GLU A 45 -0.42 13.50 11.93
C GLU A 45 0.69 12.65 12.55
N ASN A 46 0.34 11.49 13.09
CA ASN A 46 1.29 10.56 13.72
C ASN A 46 2.18 9.90 12.67
N LYS A 47 1.62 9.61 11.48
CA LYS A 47 2.39 9.14 10.32
C LYS A 47 3.35 10.20 9.82
N LEU A 48 2.92 11.45 9.73
CA LEU A 48 3.77 12.56 9.29
C LEU A 48 4.93 12.78 10.27
N PHE A 49 4.66 12.82 11.58
CA PHE A 49 5.68 12.93 12.61
C PHE A 49 6.71 11.81 12.49
N TYR A 50 6.26 10.55 12.39
CA TYR A 50 7.15 9.39 12.29
C TYR A 50 8.10 9.44 11.09
N ILE A 51 7.64 10.00 9.97
CA ILE A 51 8.43 10.19 8.75
C ILE A 51 9.48 11.30 8.94
N VAL A 52 9.05 12.46 9.45
CA VAL A 52 9.91 13.64 9.60
C VAL A 52 11.07 13.38 10.57
N VAL A 53 10.82 12.70 11.67
CA VAL A 53 11.85 12.38 12.68
C VAL A 53 12.79 11.24 12.27
N GLY A 54 12.62 10.67 11.08
CA GLY A 54 13.47 9.58 10.59
C GLY A 54 13.24 8.26 11.32
N GLY A 55 12.04 8.04 11.88
CA GLY A 55 11.70 6.82 12.64
C GLY A 55 11.86 5.52 11.84
N HIS A 56 11.89 5.60 10.52
CA HIS A 56 12.15 4.45 9.63
C HIS A 56 13.65 4.16 9.41
N ASP A 57 14.54 5.16 9.56
CA ASP A 57 15.98 4.97 9.38
C ASP A 57 16.55 4.15 10.53
N HIS A 58 17.43 3.20 10.24
CA HIS A 58 18.04 2.35 11.26
C HIS A 58 18.81 3.13 12.35
N LYS A 59 19.31 4.32 12.03
CA LYS A 59 20.01 5.24 12.95
C LYS A 59 19.08 6.24 13.66
N GLY A 60 17.84 6.39 13.20
CA GLY A 60 16.83 7.32 13.72
C GLY A 60 15.59 6.61 14.28
N ARG A 61 15.62 5.28 14.40
CA ARG A 61 14.51 4.48 14.92
C ARG A 61 14.17 4.92 16.34
N ILE A 62 12.94 5.42 16.50
CA ILE A 62 12.39 5.75 17.82
C ILE A 62 12.07 4.44 18.55
N TYR A 63 12.70 4.25 19.72
CA TYR A 63 12.50 3.05 20.54
C TYR A 63 11.02 2.93 20.96
N GLY A 64 10.46 1.72 20.90
CA GLY A 64 9.05 1.47 21.22
C GLY A 64 8.03 1.79 20.12
N LEU A 65 8.43 2.49 19.04
CA LEU A 65 7.55 2.83 17.91
C LEU A 65 7.78 1.97 16.65
N GLY A 66 8.66 0.96 16.72
CA GLY A 66 8.97 0.10 15.57
C GLY A 66 7.77 -0.68 15.02
N SER A 67 6.83 -1.08 15.89
CA SER A 67 5.57 -1.73 15.49
C SER A 67 4.63 -0.78 14.75
N TYR A 68 4.56 0.48 15.21
CA TYR A 68 3.78 1.54 14.56
C TYR A 68 4.35 1.88 13.17
N GLY A 69 5.68 1.99 13.05
CA GLY A 69 6.34 2.17 11.76
C GLY A 69 6.02 1.06 10.74
N ARG A 70 5.86 -0.19 11.21
CA ARG A 70 5.45 -1.33 10.36
C ARG A 70 4.00 -1.25 9.88
N SER A 71 3.12 -0.63 10.66
CA SER A 71 1.72 -0.41 10.27
C SER A 71 1.56 0.71 9.24
N ILE A 72 2.39 1.75 9.34
CA ILE A 72 2.41 2.90 8.42
C ILE A 72 3.01 2.55 7.05
N PHE A 73 4.08 1.76 7.07
CA PHE A 73 4.80 1.30 5.88
C PHE A 73 4.69 -0.23 5.80
N PRO A 74 3.57 -0.76 5.27
CA PRO A 74 3.46 -2.19 5.02
C PRO A 74 4.57 -2.60 4.05
N ARG A 75 5.51 -3.37 4.59
CA ARG A 75 6.68 -4.08 4.02
C ARG A 75 6.77 -4.17 2.48
N ASN A 76 6.89 -3.05 1.78
CA ASN A 76 7.18 -3.03 0.33
C ASN A 76 8.32 -2.05 -0.04
N TYR A 77 8.88 -1.32 0.94
CA TYR A 77 9.95 -0.35 0.70
C TYR A 77 11.05 -0.45 1.76
N SER A 78 11.87 -1.50 1.73
CA SER A 78 13.24 -1.40 2.27
C SER A 78 14.09 -2.58 1.82
N ASN A 79 15.12 -2.27 1.03
CA ASN A 79 16.27 -3.11 0.72
C ASN A 79 17.15 -3.33 1.98
N ALA A 80 16.59 -3.92 3.04
CA ALA A 80 17.34 -4.33 4.22
C ALA A 80 17.28 -5.86 4.32
N CYS A 81 18.46 -6.48 4.22
CA CYS A 81 18.71 -7.90 4.40
C CYS A 81 17.97 -8.46 5.61
N THR A 82 16.81 -9.04 5.36
CA THR A 82 16.33 -10.22 6.07
C THR A 82 15.77 -11.04 4.95
N THR A 83 16.42 -12.16 4.61
CA THR A 83 15.85 -13.14 3.70
C THR A 83 14.38 -13.29 4.09
N PRO A 84 13.43 -12.90 3.21
CA PRO A 84 12.04 -13.20 3.46
C PRO A 84 12.01 -14.70 3.69
N ASP A 85 11.25 -15.16 4.68
CA ASP A 85 10.90 -16.57 4.71
C ASP A 85 10.00 -16.79 3.49
N THR A 86 10.64 -16.95 2.33
CA THR A 86 10.02 -17.09 1.01
C THR A 86 9.07 -18.28 1.01
N ASN A 87 9.22 -19.18 1.97
CA ASN A 87 8.38 -20.35 2.15
C ASN A 87 6.92 -19.97 2.48
N TYR A 88 6.70 -19.00 3.37
CA TYR A 88 5.34 -18.60 3.75
C TYR A 88 4.61 -17.88 2.62
N GLU A 89 5.28 -16.92 1.98
CA GLU A 89 4.71 -16.18 0.83
C GLU A 89 4.49 -17.11 -0.37
N LYS A 90 5.44 -18.02 -0.65
CA LYS A 90 5.32 -19.03 -1.70
C LYS A 90 4.15 -19.98 -1.43
N HIS A 91 4.02 -20.52 -0.22
CA HIS A 91 2.93 -21.43 0.13
C HIS A 91 1.55 -20.74 0.02
N HIS A 92 1.46 -19.48 0.44
CA HIS A 92 0.24 -18.68 0.30
C HIS A 92 -0.15 -18.44 -1.16
N ILE A 93 0.83 -18.15 -2.01
CA ILE A 93 0.64 -17.97 -3.45
C ILE A 93 0.24 -19.31 -4.10
N GLU A 94 0.91 -20.41 -3.78
CA GLU A 94 0.61 -21.76 -4.29
C GLU A 94 -0.82 -22.19 -3.92
N THR A 95 -1.25 -21.94 -2.68
CA THR A 95 -2.61 -22.24 -2.21
C THR A 95 -3.66 -21.43 -2.99
N LYS A 96 -3.40 -20.14 -3.25
CA LYS A 96 -4.29 -19.31 -4.07
C LYS A 96 -4.37 -19.78 -5.52
N ILE A 97 -3.23 -20.15 -6.11
CA ILE A 97 -3.17 -20.70 -7.47
C ILE A 97 -3.99 -21.99 -7.55
N GLN A 98 -3.85 -22.88 -6.56
CA GLN A 98 -4.60 -24.13 -6.53
C GLN A 98 -6.11 -23.89 -6.45
N LYS A 99 -6.54 -23.00 -5.54
CA LYS A 99 -7.95 -22.64 -5.39
C LYS A 99 -8.55 -22.02 -6.66
N LEU A 100 -7.79 -21.19 -7.37
CA LEU A 100 -8.22 -20.60 -8.63
C LEU A 100 -8.34 -21.65 -9.74
N LYS A 101 -7.42 -22.61 -9.81
CA LYS A 101 -7.50 -23.71 -10.78
C LYS A 101 -8.76 -24.55 -10.56
N GLU A 102 -9.07 -24.91 -9.32
CA GLU A 102 -10.28 -25.66 -8.98
C GLU A 102 -11.55 -24.89 -9.37
N ALA A 103 -11.58 -23.57 -9.13
CA ALA A 103 -12.72 -22.74 -9.55
C ALA A 103 -12.90 -22.70 -11.08
N ILE A 104 -11.80 -22.64 -11.84
CA ILE A 104 -11.86 -22.64 -13.31
C ILE A 104 -12.34 -24.00 -13.84
N GLU A 105 -11.87 -25.11 -13.28
CA GLU A 105 -12.32 -26.44 -13.69
C GLU A 105 -13.80 -26.65 -13.37
N GLN A 106 -14.28 -26.18 -12.21
CA GLN A 106 -15.71 -26.23 -11.90
C GLN A 106 -16.54 -25.44 -12.92
N GLN A 107 -16.11 -24.22 -13.26
CA GLN A 107 -16.80 -23.41 -14.27
C GLN A 107 -16.84 -24.06 -15.65
N ARG A 108 -15.81 -24.83 -16.02
CA ARG A 108 -15.79 -25.59 -17.27
C ARG A 108 -16.82 -26.71 -17.27
N ILE A 109 -16.91 -27.47 -16.17
CA ILE A 109 -17.89 -28.53 -15.99
C ILE A 109 -19.32 -27.96 -16.06
N ASP A 110 -19.57 -26.85 -15.36
CA ASP A 110 -20.89 -26.20 -15.35
C ASP A 110 -21.28 -25.72 -16.77
N LEU A 111 -20.32 -25.20 -17.54
CA LEU A 111 -20.56 -24.80 -18.93
C LEU A 111 -20.87 -25.99 -19.84
N ASP A 112 -20.15 -27.10 -19.69
CA ASP A 112 -20.41 -28.32 -20.47
C ASP A 112 -21.79 -28.91 -20.18
N GLU A 113 -22.24 -28.86 -18.92
CA GLU A 113 -23.60 -29.26 -18.52
C GLU A 113 -24.66 -28.36 -19.17
N VAL A 114 -24.47 -27.05 -19.16
CA VAL A 114 -25.37 -26.10 -19.84
C VAL A 114 -25.39 -26.34 -21.35
N ILE A 115 -24.25 -26.61 -21.98
CA ILE A 115 -24.18 -26.90 -23.42
C ILE A 115 -24.95 -28.18 -23.75
N ASN A 116 -24.82 -29.23 -22.94
CA ASN A 116 -25.53 -30.49 -23.14
C ASN A 116 -27.05 -30.30 -23.01
N THR A 117 -27.51 -29.60 -21.97
CA THR A 117 -28.95 -29.33 -21.79
C THR A 117 -29.55 -28.47 -22.92
N VAL A 118 -28.80 -27.50 -23.45
CA VAL A 118 -29.22 -26.71 -24.62
C VAL A 118 -29.30 -27.57 -25.89
N ASN A 119 -28.37 -28.52 -26.08
CA ASN A 119 -28.41 -29.43 -27.22
C ASN A 119 -29.57 -30.42 -27.12
N ASP A 120 -29.85 -30.95 -25.93
CA ASP A 120 -30.97 -31.87 -25.69
C ASP A 120 -32.31 -31.17 -25.96
N THR A 121 -32.50 -29.96 -25.44
CA THR A 121 -33.71 -29.16 -25.71
C THR A 121 -33.85 -28.81 -27.19
N ARG A 122 -32.76 -28.52 -27.89
CA ARG A 122 -32.77 -28.26 -29.34
C ARG A 122 -33.14 -29.51 -30.15
N ASN A 123 -32.71 -30.69 -29.73
CA ASN A 123 -33.04 -31.96 -30.39
C ASN A 123 -34.49 -32.42 -30.15
N MET A 124 -35.16 -31.91 -29.11
CA MET A 124 -36.58 -32.19 -28.85
C MET A 124 -37.55 -31.32 -29.64
N ILE A 125 -37.07 -30.20 -30.21
CA ILE A 125 -37.92 -29.19 -30.89
C ILE A 125 -37.83 -29.33 -32.43
N ASN A 126 -36.82 -30.04 -32.94
CA ASN A 126 -36.70 -30.41 -34.37
C ASN A 126 -37.23 -31.82 -34.62
#